data_AF-A0A3C2B1Y0-F1
#
_entry.id   AF-A0A3C2B1Y0-F1
#
_cell.length_a   1.000
_cell.length_b   1.000
_cell.length_c   1.000
_cell.angle_alpha   90.00
_cell.angle_beta   90.00
_cell.angle_gamma   90.00
#
_symmetry.space_group_name_H-M   'P 1'
#
loop_
_entity.id
_entity.type
_entity.pdbx_description
1 polymer ?
#
loop_
_entity_poly.entity_id
_entity_poly.type
_entity_poly.pdbx_seq_one_letter_code
_entity_poly.pdbx_strand_id
1 'polypeptide(L)'
;GSLRQKDPAVTASRGLAFWSYQLGEVVGGPEFSTHSESLEFLRSLGFPVNPEIRVLTTLEEVYAYCGHWQAHRHDLPYDIDGAVVKVDSLA
;
A
#
# COMPACT_ATOMS: atom_id res chain seq x y z
N GLY A 1 -18.45 1.33 7.82
CA GLY A 1 -19.44 2.35 8.25
C GLY A 1 -18.84 3.74 8.40
N SER A 2 -17.70 3.85 9.08
CA SER A 2 -17.06 5.13 9.47
C SER A 2 -16.74 6.10 8.33
N LEU A 3 -16.36 5.62 7.14
CA LEU A 3 -16.01 6.49 6.01
C LEU A 3 -17.24 7.06 5.27
N ARG A 4 -18.30 6.24 5.13
CA ARG A 4 -19.50 6.59 4.33
C ARG A 4 -20.60 7.19 5.19
N GLN A 5 -20.27 8.27 5.91
CA GLN A 5 -21.22 9.04 6.72
C GLN A 5 -21.79 10.21 5.91
N LYS A 6 -23.05 10.57 6.17
CA LYS A 6 -23.67 11.76 5.56
C LYS A 6 -23.08 13.06 6.14
N ASP A 7 -22.75 13.04 7.42
CA ASP A 7 -22.10 14.14 8.13
C ASP A 7 -20.60 13.85 8.27
N PRO A 8 -19.71 14.67 7.69
CA PRO A 8 -18.26 14.47 7.76
C PRO A 8 -17.69 14.65 9.19
N ALA A 9 -18.38 15.36 10.09
CA ALA A 9 -17.94 15.47 11.48
C ALA A 9 -17.94 14.11 12.19
N VAL A 10 -18.86 13.22 11.82
CA VAL A 10 -18.88 11.83 12.32
C VAL A 10 -17.63 11.10 11.84
N THR A 11 -17.23 11.23 10.58
CA THR A 11 -16.00 10.63 10.04
C THR A 11 -14.76 11.18 10.73
N ALA A 12 -14.70 12.50 10.95
CA ALA A 12 -13.59 13.17 11.62
C ALA A 12 -13.40 12.69 13.07
N SER A 13 -14.47 12.27 13.75
CA SER A 13 -14.40 11.68 15.10
C SER A 13 -13.81 10.26 15.14
N ARG A 14 -13.54 9.65 13.98
CA ARG A 14 -13.02 8.28 13.86
C ARG A 14 -11.52 8.33 13.57
N GLY A 15 -10.75 7.45 14.21
CA GLY A 15 -9.33 7.26 13.92
C GLY A 15 -9.09 6.52 12.59
N LEU A 16 -9.59 7.06 11.48
CA LEU A 16 -9.32 6.50 10.16
C LEU A 16 -7.88 6.80 9.75
N ALA A 17 -7.23 5.77 9.20
CA ALA A 17 -5.93 5.86 8.57
C ALA A 17 -6.00 5.22 7.18
N PHE A 18 -5.01 5.51 6.35
CA PHE A 18 -4.95 5.04 4.97
C PHE A 18 -3.51 4.78 4.54
N TRP A 19 -3.34 3.83 3.63
CA TRP A 19 -2.11 3.55 2.90
C TRP A 19 -2.39 3.64 1.40
N SER A 20 -1.53 4.34 0.67
CA SER A 20 -1.54 4.41 -0.78
C SER A 20 -0.92 3.16 -1.39
N TYR A 21 -1.56 2.59 -2.42
CA TYR A 21 -1.11 1.35 -3.06
C TYR A 21 -0.95 1.40 -4.58
N GLN A 22 -1.42 2.46 -5.25
CA GLN A 22 -1.23 2.68 -6.69
C GLN A 22 -1.70 4.07 -7.10
N LEU A 23 -1.21 4.53 -8.25
CA LEU A 23 -1.78 5.66 -8.98
C LEU A 23 -2.93 5.19 -9.88
N GLY A 24 -3.89 6.09 -10.11
CA GLY A 24 -4.93 5.93 -11.13
C GLY A 24 -4.52 6.64 -12.41
N GLU A 25 -5.33 7.60 -12.86
CA GLU A 25 -4.98 8.48 -13.97
C GLU A 25 -3.85 9.45 -13.57
N VAL A 26 -2.86 9.61 -14.46
CA VAL A 26 -1.75 10.54 -14.31
C VAL A 26 -1.70 11.45 -15.54
N VAL A 27 -2.00 12.74 -15.36
CA VAL A 27 -1.97 13.75 -16.43
C VAL A 27 -0.87 14.76 -16.13
N GLY A 28 0.10 14.90 -17.03
CA GLY A 28 1.22 15.83 -16.87
C GLY A 28 2.20 15.47 -15.74
N GLY A 29 2.10 14.25 -15.20
CA GLY A 29 3.05 13.70 -14.24
C GLY A 29 4.23 12.97 -14.89
N PRO A 30 5.18 12.50 -14.09
CA PRO A 30 6.27 11.67 -14.58
C PRO A 30 5.75 10.31 -15.08
N GLU A 31 6.49 9.71 -16.00
CA GLU A 31 6.32 8.30 -16.37
C GLU A 31 7.07 7.42 -15.39
N PHE A 32 6.56 6.21 -15.15
CA PHE A 32 7.16 5.22 -14.26
C PHE A 32 7.44 3.95 -15.04
N SER A 33 8.63 3.39 -14.86
CA SER A 33 8.98 2.08 -15.43
C SER A 33 8.55 0.95 -14.50
N THR A 34 8.48 1.23 -13.20
CA THR A 34 8.09 0.25 -12.19
C THR A 34 6.97 0.72 -11.26
N HIS A 35 6.24 -0.23 -10.68
CA HIS A 35 5.26 0.04 -9.64
C HIS A 35 5.95 0.62 -8.39
N SER A 36 7.12 0.10 -8.02
CA SER A 36 7.92 0.59 -6.90
C SER A 36 8.32 2.06 -7.05
N GLU A 37 8.70 2.53 -8.24
CA GLU A 37 8.93 3.96 -8.52
C GLU A 37 7.67 4.80 -8.30
N SER A 38 6.50 4.32 -8.74
CA SER A 38 5.23 5.05 -8.52
C SER A 38 4.88 5.21 -7.03
N LEU A 39 5.23 4.21 -6.21
CA LEU A 39 5.05 4.25 -4.76
C LEU A 39 6.05 5.18 -4.07
N GLU A 40 7.30 5.22 -4.54
CA GLU A 40 8.29 6.19 -4.05
C GLU A 40 7.89 7.62 -4.41
N PHE A 41 7.35 7.83 -5.61
CA PHE A 41 6.82 9.13 -5.98
C PHE A 41 5.67 9.56 -5.05
N LEU A 42 4.70 8.68 -4.78
CA LEU A 42 3.64 8.95 -3.80
C LEU A 42 4.21 9.32 -2.42
N ARG A 43 5.24 8.60 -1.95
CA ARG A 43 5.94 8.91 -0.69
C ARG A 43 6.56 10.30 -0.72
N SER A 44 7.24 10.68 -1.82
CA SER A 44 7.86 12.00 -1.97
C SER A 44 6.85 13.16 -1.98
N LEU A 45 5.60 12.89 -2.41
CA LEU A 45 4.49 13.83 -2.34
C LEU A 45 3.81 13.91 -0.96
N GLY A 46 4.27 13.13 0.02
CA GLY A 46 3.72 13.11 1.37
C GLY A 46 2.52 12.18 1.56
N PHE A 47 2.19 11.33 0.58
CA PHE A 47 1.18 10.30 0.79
C PHE A 47 1.74 9.18 1.69
N PRO A 48 0.92 8.63 2.60
CA PRO A 48 1.33 7.50 3.42
C PRO A 48 1.47 6.25 2.54
N VAL A 49 2.65 5.65 2.50
CA VAL A 49 2.93 4.39 1.80
C VAL A 49 3.36 3.35 2.82
N ASN A 50 2.78 2.15 2.74
CA ASN A 50 3.01 1.12 3.75
C ASN A 50 4.51 0.77 3.87
N PRO A 51 5.11 0.82 5.07
CA PRO A 51 6.54 0.62 5.25
C PRO A 51 6.99 -0.83 5.01
N GLU A 52 6.05 -1.78 4.97
CA GLU A 52 6.37 -3.21 4.78
C GLU A 52 6.49 -3.62 3.32
N ILE A 53 6.21 -2.73 2.37
CA ILE A 53 6.39 -3.02 0.94
C ILE A 53 7.86 -3.40 0.65
N ARG A 54 8.06 -4.47 -0.11
CA ARG A 54 9.36 -4.96 -0.57
C ARG A 54 9.32 -5.26 -2.06
N VAL A 55 10.41 -4.93 -2.76
CA VAL A 55 10.69 -5.43 -4.11
C VAL A 55 11.45 -6.74 -3.95
N LEU A 56 10.90 -7.82 -4.52
CA LEU A 56 11.44 -9.17 -4.42
C LEU A 56 11.70 -9.68 -5.84
N THR A 57 12.78 -10.43 -6.02
CA THR A 57 13.33 -10.80 -7.33
C THR A 57 13.08 -12.26 -7.68
N THR A 58 12.66 -13.08 -6.71
CA THR A 58 12.40 -14.51 -6.89
C THR A 58 11.07 -14.93 -6.26
N LEU A 59 10.51 -16.07 -6.70
CA LEU A 59 9.30 -16.62 -6.11
C LEU A 59 9.54 -17.12 -4.69
N GLU A 60 10.73 -17.65 -4.41
CA GLU A 60 11.17 -18.09 -3.09
C GLU A 60 11.12 -16.94 -2.07
N GLU A 61 11.62 -15.75 -2.46
CA GLU A 61 11.52 -14.54 -1.66
C GLU A 61 10.06 -14.13 -1.43
N VAL A 62 9.21 -14.22 -2.45
CA VAL A 62 7.77 -13.93 -2.33
C VAL A 62 7.10 -14.89 -1.34
N TYR A 63 7.37 -16.19 -1.43
CA TYR A 63 6.80 -17.17 -0.50
C TYR A 63 7.30 -16.94 0.93
N ALA A 64 8.58 -16.64 1.11
CA ALA A 64 9.15 -16.32 2.42
C ALA A 64 8.50 -15.06 3.02
N TYR A 65 8.29 -14.02 2.22
CA TYR A 65 7.63 -12.78 2.65
C TYR A 65 6.17 -13.02 3.06
N CYS A 66 5.40 -13.76 2.25
CA CYS A 66 4.03 -14.15 2.59
C CYS A 66 3.96 -15.00 3.87
N GLY A 67 4.87 -15.98 4.02
CA GLY A 67 4.94 -16.83 5.20
C GLY A 67 5.30 -16.05 6.47
N HIS A 68 6.22 -15.09 6.37
CA HIS A 68 6.55 -14.18 7.47
C HIS A 68 5.30 -13.42 7.95
N TRP A 69 4.60 -12.72 7.05
CA TRP A 69 3.43 -11.94 7.45
C TRP A 69 2.22 -12.78 7.85
N GLN A 70 2.08 -14.00 7.33
CA GLN A 70 1.08 -14.93 7.84
C GLN A 70 1.28 -15.24 9.34
N ALA A 71 2.54 -15.43 9.76
CA ALA A 71 2.87 -15.70 11.16
C ALA A 71 2.84 -14.44 12.05
N HIS A 72 3.19 -13.27 11.50
CA HIS A 72 3.36 -12.01 12.25
C HIS A 72 2.23 -11.00 12.01
N ARG A 73 1.11 -11.41 11.39
CA ARG A 73 -0.02 -10.51 11.06
C ARG A 73 -0.60 -9.76 12.26
N HIS A 74 -0.42 -10.29 13.47
CA HIS A 74 -0.91 -9.68 14.72
C HIS A 74 0.09 -8.72 15.37
N ASP A 75 1.30 -8.61 14.82
CA ASP A 75 2.34 -7.69 15.30
C ASP A 75 2.15 -6.28 14.74
N LEU A 76 1.36 -6.15 13.67
CA LEU A 76 1.01 -4.86 13.07
C LEU A 76 -0.03 -4.13 13.93
N PRO A 77 0.00 -2.78 13.96
CA PRO A 77 -1.01 -1.98 14.65
C PRO A 77 -2.35 -1.90 13.87
N TYR A 78 -2.52 -2.73 12.85
CA TYR A 78 -3.71 -2.86 12.01
C TYR A 78 -3.84 -4.31 11.52
N ASP A 79 -5.06 -4.72 11.19
CA ASP A 79 -5.33 -6.05 10.66
C ASP A 79 -4.93 -6.17 9.18
N ILE A 80 -4.44 -7.34 8.79
CA ILE A 80 -4.21 -7.74 7.40
C ILE A 80 -4.85 -9.11 7.12
N ASP A 81 -5.30 -9.33 5.89
CA ASP A 81 -5.86 -10.59 5.40
C ASP A 81 -4.87 -11.42 4.56
N GLY A 82 -3.77 -10.80 4.12
CA GLY A 82 -2.71 -11.43 3.35
C GLY A 82 -1.75 -10.40 2.77
N ALA A 83 -1.06 -10.79 1.70
CA ALA A 83 -0.16 -9.93 0.93
C ALA A 83 -0.62 -9.85 -0.53
N VAL A 84 -0.38 -8.71 -1.17
CA VAL A 84 -0.63 -8.50 -2.60
C VAL A 84 0.71 -8.59 -3.34
N VAL A 85 0.84 -9.60 -4.21
CA VAL A 85 1.99 -9.73 -5.10
C VAL A 85 1.67 -9.04 -6.42
N LYS A 86 2.54 -8.11 -6.83
CA LYS A 86 2.39 -7.37 -8.09
C LYS A 86 3.64 -7.54 -8.94
N VAL A 87 3.46 -7.63 -10.26
CA VAL A 87 4.58 -7.47 -11.19
C VAL A 87 5.09 -6.04 -11.07
N ASP A 88 6.40 -5.88 -10.85
CA ASP A 88 6.97 -4.54 -10.63
C ASP A 88 7.13 -3.79 -11.95
N SER A 89 7.50 -4.46 -13.04
CA SER A 89 7.54 -3.85 -14.38
C SER A 89 6.16 -3.40 -14.83
N LEU A 90 6.04 -2.15 -15.30
CA LEU A 90 4.83 -1.61 -15.92
C LEU A 90 4.84 -1.72 -17.45
N ALA A 91 5.97 -2.12 -18.03
CA ALA A 91 6.16 -2.37 -19.46
C ALA A 91 5.80 -3.80 -19.87
#